data_AF-A0A938CHA2-F1
#
_entry.id   AF-A0A938CHA2-F1
#
_cell.length_a   1.000
_cell.length_b   1.000
_cell.length_c   1.000
_cell.angle_alpha   90.00
_cell.angle_beta   90.00
_cell.angle_gamma   90.00
#
_symmetry.space_group_name_H-M   'P 1'
#
loop_
_entity.id
_entity.type
_entity.pdbx_description
1 polymer ?
#
loop_
_entity_poly.entity_id
_entity_poly.type
_entity_poly.pdbx_seq_one_letter_code
_entity_poly.pdbx_strand_id
1 'polypeptide(L)' 'MDELDIPRDWWEDFEAARRRPLATRIRYSFIHTYKPVLDDARFRAWDTMEEYRQWCEENLPDWLGYGRV' A
#
# COMPACT_ATOMS: atom_id res chain seq x y z
N MET A 1 17.83 19.64 9.54
CA MET A 1 17.04 18.48 9.10
C MET A 1 16.60 17.85 10.39
N ASP A 2 15.35 18.09 10.79
CA ASP A 2 14.86 17.66 12.09
C ASP A 2 15.08 16.16 12.25
N GLU A 3 15.70 15.80 13.37
CA GLU A 3 15.94 14.43 13.76
C GLU A 3 14.57 13.81 13.97
N LEU A 4 14.11 13.00 13.00
CA LEU A 4 12.90 12.23 13.17
C LEU A 4 13.14 11.29 14.36
N ASP A 5 12.42 11.52 15.45
CA ASP A 5 12.39 10.61 16.61
C ASP A 5 11.66 9.33 16.20
N ILE A 6 12.39 8.45 15.49
CA ILE A 6 11.89 7.16 15.03
C ILE A 6 11.88 6.25 16.26
N PRO A 7 10.72 5.68 16.64
CA PRO A 7 10.66 4.73 17.75
C PRO A 7 11.68 3.60 17.56
N ARG A 8 12.41 3.28 18.62
CA ARG A 8 13.49 2.29 18.60
C ARG A 8 13.04 0.96 17.99
N ASP A 9 11.85 0.49 18.36
CA ASP A 9 11.28 -0.77 17.88
C ASP A 9 11.05 -0.74 16.36
N TRP A 10 10.60 0.39 15.81
CA TRP A 10 10.40 0.54 14.36
C TRP A 10 11.73 0.52 13.61
N TRP A 11 12.76 1.15 14.18
CA TRP A 11 14.10 1.12 13.61
C TRP A 11 14.71 -0.30 13.64
N GLU A 12 14.52 -1.02 14.75
CA GLU A 12 14.95 -2.41 14.90
C GLU A 12 14.25 -3.34 13.89
N ASP A 13 12.94 -3.19 13.70
CA ASP A 13 12.16 -3.93 12.70
C ASP A 13 12.62 -3.67 11.28
N PHE A 14 12.84 -2.38 10.95
CA PHE A 14 13.36 -1.99 9.64
C PHE A 14 14.72 -2.63 9.37
N GLU A 15 15.63 -2.53 10.33
CA GLU A 15 16.99 -3.05 10.19
C GLU A 15 17.01 -4.59 10.14
N ALA A 16 16.14 -5.27 10.89
CA ALA A 16 15.95 -6.72 10.78
C ALA A 16 15.42 -7.13 9.40
N ALA A 17 14.46 -6.39 8.84
CA ALA A 17 13.95 -6.63 7.49
C ALA A 17 15.02 -6.37 6.41
N ARG A 18 15.82 -5.32 6.58
CA ARG A 18 16.89 -4.92 5.65
C ARG A 18 17.99 -5.98 5.54
N ARG A 19 18.34 -6.65 6.64
CA ARG A 19 19.36 -7.71 6.69
C ARG A 19 18.93 -9.02 6.03
N ARG A 20 17.66 -9.19 5.67
CA ARG A 20 17.17 -10.42 5.01
C ARG A 20 17.85 -10.58 3.63
N PRO A 21 18.27 -11.80 3.26
CA PRO A 21 18.79 -12.07 1.92
C PRO A 21 17.81 -11.63 0.83
N LEU A 22 18.32 -11.18 -0.32
CA LEU A 22 17.50 -10.72 -1.45
C LEU A 22 16.45 -11.75 -1.87
N ALA A 23 16.84 -13.03 -1.94
CA ALA A 23 15.93 -14.12 -2.28
C ALA A 23 14.74 -14.21 -1.30
N THR A 24 14.99 -14.06 0.00
CA THR A 24 13.94 -14.02 1.03
C THR A 24 13.03 -12.81 0.84
N ARG A 25 13.62 -11.63 0.58
CA ARG A 25 12.84 -10.42 0.33
C ARG A 25 11.91 -10.59 -0.86
N ILE A 26 12.41 -11.08 -1.99
CA ILE A 26 11.61 -11.35 -3.21
C ILE A 26 10.50 -12.37 -2.93
N ARG A 27 10.81 -13.46 -2.21
CA ARG A 27 9.84 -14.52 -1.91
C ARG A 27 8.63 -14.01 -1.11
N TYR A 28 8.82 -13.02 -0.25
CA TYR A 28 7.78 -12.52 0.65
C TYR A 28 7.33 -11.08 0.35
N SER A 29 7.87 -10.43 -0.68
CA SER A 29 7.48 -9.05 -1.05
C SER A 29 6.21 -8.98 -1.88
N PHE A 30 5.80 -10.08 -2.51
CA PHE A 30 4.61 -10.10 -3.34
C PHE A 30 3.38 -10.46 -2.52
N ILE A 31 2.36 -9.59 -2.62
CA ILE A 31 1.04 -9.84 -2.05
C ILE A 31 0.27 -10.67 -3.08
N HIS A 32 0.07 -11.95 -2.80
CA HIS A 32 -0.75 -12.86 -3.60
C HIS A 32 -2.22 -12.82 -3.19
N THR A 33 -2.74 -11.62 -2.93
CA THR A 33 -4.12 -11.42 -2.46
C THR A 33 -4.90 -10.72 -3.55
N TYR A 34 -6.04 -11.30 -3.91
CA TYR A 34 -7.02 -10.64 -4.76
C TYR A 34 -7.50 -9.34 -4.10
N LYS A 35 -7.39 -8.23 -4.82
CA LYS A 35 -7.89 -6.92 -4.44
C LYS A 35 -9.24 -6.70 -5.13
N PRO A 36 -10.37 -6.80 -4.40
CA PRO A 36 -11.70 -6.64 -5.00
C PRO A 36 -11.80 -5.34 -5.79
N VAL A 37 -12.45 -5.39 -6.95
CA VAL A 37 -12.69 -4.27 -7.87
C VAL A 37 -11.43 -3.73 -8.57
N LEU A 38 -10.28 -3.68 -7.88
CA LEU A 38 -9.00 -3.29 -8.47
C LEU A 38 -8.48 -4.33 -9.46
N ASP A 39 -8.54 -5.62 -9.11
CA ASP A 39 -8.05 -6.71 -9.96
C ASP A 39 -9.07 -7.10 -11.07
N ASP A 40 -10.29 -6.58 -11.01
CA ASP A 40 -11.39 -6.92 -11.92
C ASP A 40 -11.30 -6.21 -13.29
N ALA A 41 -10.36 -5.28 -13.45
CA ALA A 41 -10.11 -4.60 -14.70
C ALA A 41 -8.62 -4.39 -14.94
N ARG A 42 -8.22 -4.32 -16.22
CA ARG A 42 -6.82 -4.06 -16.60
C ARG A 42 -6.34 -2.67 -16.19
N PHE A 43 -7.21 -1.67 -16.32
CA PHE A 43 -6.95 -0.31 -15.90
C PHE A 43 -8.26 0.48 -15.76
N ARG A 44 -8.20 1.58 -15.01
CA ARG A 44 -9.23 2.63 -14.93
C ARG A 44 -8.52 3.98 -14.94
N ALA A 45 -9.16 4.97 -15.53
CA ALA A 45 -8.66 6.34 -15.60
C ALA A 45 -9.85 7.30 -15.46
N TRP A 46 -9.57 8.48 -14.94
CA TRP A 46 -10.52 9.56 -14.70
C TRP A 46 -9.92 10.86 -15.21
N ASP A 47 -10.76 11.81 -15.61
CA ASP A 47 -10.32 13.11 -16.09
C ASP A 47 -9.99 14.04 -14.92
N THR A 48 -10.56 13.78 -13.74
CA THR A 48 -10.29 14.55 -12.52
C THR A 48 -10.02 13.68 -11.29
N MET A 49 -9.32 14.26 -10.31
CA MET A 49 -9.12 13.63 -9.00
C MET A 49 -10.41 13.49 -8.19
N GLU A 50 -11.43 14.31 -8.44
CA GLU A 50 -12.71 14.22 -7.75
C GLU A 50 -13.49 12.98 -8.19
N GLU A 51 -13.57 12.74 -9.51
CA GLU A 51 -14.17 11.54 -10.09
C GLU A 51 -13.48 10.26 -9.58
N TYR A 52 -12.15 10.28 -9.51
CA TYR A 52 -11.38 9.18 -8.94
C TYR A 52 -11.75 8.91 -7.48
N ARG A 53 -11.81 9.95 -6.64
CA ARG A 53 -12.14 9.81 -5.21
C ARG A 53 -13.57 9.32 -5.00
N GLN A 54 -14.54 9.91 -5.69
CA GLN A 54 -15.92 9.47 -5.62
C GLN A 54 -16.06 8.01 -6.02
N TRP A 55 -15.40 7.59 -7.12
CA TRP A 55 -15.41 6.19 -7.53
C TRP A 55 -14.79 5.27 -6.47
N CYS A 56 -13.69 5.68 -5.83
CA CYS A 56 -13.07 4.91 -4.75
C CYS A 56 -14.04 4.71 -3.56
N GLU A 57 -14.74 5.75 -3.14
CA GLU A 57 -15.70 5.69 -2.04
C GLU A 57 -16.91 4.80 -2.35
N GLU A 58 -17.38 4.81 -3.60
CA GLU A 58 -18.56 4.03 -4.00
C GLU A 58 -18.26 2.56 -4.28
N ASN A 59 -17.02 2.23 -4.69
CA ASN A 59 -16.71 0.91 -5.25
C ASN A 59 -15.64 0.13 -4.47
N LEU A 60 -14.73 0.80 -3.75
CA LEU A 60 -13.64 0.10 -3.06
C LEU A 60 -13.99 -0.18 -1.60
N PRO A 61 -13.66 -1.38 -1.09
CA PRO A 61 -13.72 -1.65 0.34
C PRO A 61 -12.87 -0.69 1.18
N ASP A 62 -13.41 -0.23 2.32
CA ASP A 62 -12.75 0.73 3.23
C ASP A 62 -11.34 0.29 3.67
N TRP A 63 -11.13 -1.01 3.89
CA TRP A 63 -9.86 -1.57 4.35
C TRP A 63 -8.71 -1.40 3.33
N LEU A 64 -9.02 -1.10 2.07
CA LEU A 64 -8.00 -0.76 1.07
C LEU A 64 -7.44 0.66 1.25
N GLY A 65 -8.10 1.53 2.01
CA GLY A 65 -7.58 2.86 2.37
C GLY A 65 -7.59 3.90 1.23
N TYR A 66 -8.40 3.70 0.19
CA TYR A 66 -8.54 4.65 -0.93
C TYR A 66 -9.66 5.69 -0.73
N GLY A 67 -10.53 5.50 0.27
CA GLY A 67 -11.55 6.47 0.65
C GLY A 67 -10.93 7.71 1.31
N ARG A 68 -11.73 8.79 1.46
CA ARG A 68 -11.31 9.97 2.24
C ARG A 68 -11.13 9.60 3.72
N VAL A 69 -10.07 10.14 4.33
CA VAL A 69 -9.77 10.08 5.77
C VAL A 69 -10.03 11.44 6.40
#